data_AF-A0A8H6XLQ4-F1
#
_entry.id   AF-A0A8H6XLQ4-F1
#
_cell.length_a   1.000
_cell.length_b   1.000
_cell.length_c   1.000
_cell.angle_alpha   90.00
_cell.angle_beta   90.00
_cell.angle_gamma   90.00
#
_symmetry.space_group_name_H-M   'P 1'
#
loop_
_entity.id
_entity.type
_entity.pdbx_description
1 polymer ?
#
loop_
_entity_poly.entity_id
_entity_poly.type
_entity_poly.pdbx_seq_one_letter_code
_entity_poly.pdbx_strand_id
1 'polypeptide(L)'
;MVFVGEVLEKITRRLVKAPLHRVVSPTKGTRYSVGYFQGVSMDTRVAEASAMYKYPQEVLDMQRAREGREGDTTEFRLVESDNLPAGEAVLNFKLKAHPLVAYRFYPALFPKFFPDGLPAKYASMVH
;
A
#
# COMPACT_ATOMS: atom_id res chain seq x y z
N MET A 1 -1.35 -4.64 -19.72
CA MET A 1 -0.89 -3.50 -18.90
C MET A 1 -0.47 -4.08 -17.56
N VAL A 2 0.77 -3.81 -17.15
CA VAL A 2 1.29 -4.21 -15.84
C VAL A 2 1.21 -3.00 -14.94
N PHE A 3 0.61 -3.16 -13.76
CA PHE A 3 0.54 -2.13 -12.74
C PHE A 3 1.48 -2.48 -11.62
N VAL A 4 2.24 -1.48 -11.19
CA VAL A 4 3.12 -1.58 -10.04
C VAL A 4 2.39 -1.01 -8.83
N GLY A 5 2.39 -1.76 -7.73
CA GLY A 5 1.78 -1.31 -6.48
C GLY A 5 2.72 -0.44 -5.64
N GLU A 6 2.13 0.29 -4.69
CA GLU A 6 2.84 1.21 -3.77
C GLU A 6 3.96 0.52 -2.98
N VAL A 7 3.83 -0.78 -2.66
CA VAL A 7 4.87 -1.53 -1.94
C VAL A 7 6.19 -1.56 -2.74
N LEU A 8 6.12 -1.78 -4.06
CA LEU A 8 7.34 -1.79 -4.89
C LEU A 8 7.90 -0.38 -5.06
N GLU A 9 7.04 0.64 -5.14
CA GLU A 9 7.48 2.04 -5.13
C GLU A 9 8.26 2.37 -3.86
N LYS A 10 7.75 1.95 -2.69
CA LYS A 10 8.42 2.15 -1.41
C LYS A 10 9.75 1.41 -1.31
N ILE A 11 9.78 0.13 -1.69
CA ILE A 11 11.01 -0.67 -1.71
C ILE A 11 12.07 0.02 -2.57
N THR A 12 11.67 0.52 -3.75
CA THR A 12 12.59 1.17 -4.69
C THR A 12 12.82 2.67 -4.43
N ARG A 13 12.33 3.19 -3.30
CA ARG A 13 12.45 4.61 -2.91
C ARG A 13 12.05 5.57 -4.02
N ARG A 14 10.87 5.31 -4.61
CA ARG A 14 10.28 6.08 -5.72
C ARG A 14 10.96 5.92 -7.08
N LEU A 15 11.98 5.07 -7.25
CA LEU A 15 12.55 4.81 -8.57
C LEU A 15 11.48 4.31 -9.56
N VAL A 16 10.69 3.32 -9.12
CA VAL A 16 9.52 2.83 -9.86
C VAL A 16 8.26 3.41 -9.22
N LYS A 17 7.64 4.41 -9.86
CA LYS A 17 6.40 5.02 -9.33
C LYS A 17 5.20 4.10 -9.58
N ALA A 18 4.38 3.91 -8.56
CA ALA A 18 3.10 3.22 -8.70
C ALA A 18 2.13 4.15 -9.45
N PRO A 19 1.62 3.75 -10.63
CA PRO A 19 0.61 4.54 -11.31
C PRO A 19 -0.72 4.47 -10.54
N LEU A 20 -1.45 5.58 -10.52
CA LEU A 20 -2.84 5.58 -10.07
C LEU A 20 -3.67 4.70 -11.00
N HIS A 21 -4.30 3.67 -10.43
CA HIS A 21 -5.09 2.73 -11.19
C HIS A 21 -6.39 3.40 -11.67
N ARG A 22 -6.49 3.73 -12.96
CA ARG A 22 -7.72 4.27 -13.56
C ARG A 22 -8.38 3.21 -14.44
N VAL A 23 -9.63 2.87 -14.13
CA VAL A 23 -10.45 2.04 -15.00
C VAL A 23 -11.04 2.95 -16.09
N VAL A 24 -10.60 2.74 -17.33
CA VAL A 24 -11.18 3.40 -18.51
C VAL A 24 -12.01 2.36 -19.26
N SER A 25 -13.33 2.59 -19.32
CA SER A 25 -14.22 1.73 -20.09
C SER A 25 -13.93 1.90 -21.59
N PRO A 26 -13.83 0.80 -22.37
CA PRO A 26 -13.65 0.89 -23.80
C PRO A 26 -14.86 1.60 -24.44
N THR A 27 -14.61 2.59 -25.28
CA THR A 27 -15.65 3.34 -25.99
C THR A 27 -16.09 2.65 -27.29
N LYS A 28 -15.29 1.71 -27.80
CA LYS A 28 -15.61 0.85 -28.96
C LYS A 28 -15.00 -0.55 -28.76
N GLY A 29 -15.78 -1.58 -29.06
CA GLY A 29 -15.38 -2.99 -28.96
C GLY A 29 -15.30 -3.52 -27.52
N THR A 30 -15.24 -4.85 -27.38
CA THR A 30 -15.13 -5.51 -26.08
C THR A 30 -13.66 -5.73 -25.73
N ARG A 31 -13.20 -5.13 -24.62
CA ARG A 31 -11.86 -5.35 -24.08
C ARG A 31 -11.92 -6.41 -22.98
N TYR A 32 -11.31 -7.56 -23.22
CA TYR A 32 -11.08 -8.56 -22.17
C TYR A 32 -9.76 -8.25 -21.45
N SER A 33 -9.77 -8.23 -20.13
CA SER A 33 -8.58 -8.06 -19.30
C SER A 33 -8.52 -9.19 -18.29
N VAL A 34 -7.39 -9.88 -18.22
CA VAL A 34 -7.13 -10.89 -17.19
C VAL A 34 -6.35 -10.21 -16.07
N GLY A 35 -6.93 -10.19 -14.87
CA GLY A 35 -6.25 -9.68 -13.68
C GLY A 35 -5.15 -10.65 -13.25
N TYR A 36 -3.94 -10.15 -13.07
CA TYR A 36 -2.83 -10.88 -12.48
C TYR A 36 -2.26 -10.06 -11.34
N PHE A 37 -2.12 -10.69 -10.17
CA PHE A 37 -1.67 -10.01 -8.95
C PHE A 37 -0.51 -10.79 -8.35
N GLN A 38 0.58 -10.08 -8.06
CA GLN A 38 1.71 -10.59 -7.29
C GLN A 38 1.93 -9.67 -6.11
N GLY A 39 2.13 -10.27 -4.93
CA GLY A 39 2.49 -9.58 -3.71
C GLY A 39 3.93 -9.87 -3.30
N VAL A 40 4.42 -9.11 -2.34
CA VAL A 40 5.63 -9.48 -1.58
C VAL A 40 5.32 -10.62 -0.62
N SER A 41 6.36 -11.31 -0.12
CA SER A 41 6.17 -12.29 0.95
C SER A 41 5.54 -11.63 2.18
N MET A 42 4.69 -12.36 2.89
CA MET A 42 3.99 -11.84 4.08
C MET A 42 4.97 -11.49 5.21
N ASP A 43 6.14 -12.11 5.22
CA ASP A 43 7.19 -11.85 6.22
C ASP A 43 8.10 -10.68 5.84
N THR A 44 7.96 -10.13 4.62
CA THR A 44 8.78 -9.02 4.16
C THR A 44 8.47 -7.75 4.95
N ARG A 45 9.51 -7.12 5.49
CA ARG A 45 9.47 -5.75 6.01
C ARG A 45 9.92 -4.80 4.91
N VAL A 46 9.07 -3.83 4.57
CA VAL A 46 9.32 -2.90 3.46
C VAL A 46 10.55 -2.03 3.74
N ALA A 47 10.74 -1.61 4.99
CA ALA A 47 11.90 -0.83 5.40
C ALA A 47 13.23 -1.59 5.19
N GLU A 48 13.27 -2.86 5.61
CA GLU A 48 14.44 -3.72 5.42
C GLU A 48 14.71 -4.01 3.95
N ALA A 49 13.66 -4.36 3.19
CA ALA A 49 13.76 -4.60 1.76
C ALA A 49 14.27 -3.35 1.02
N SER A 50 13.81 -2.16 1.39
CA SER A 50 14.28 -0.90 0.80
C SER A 50 15.74 -0.59 1.12
N ALA A 51 16.25 -1.05 2.26
CA ALA A 51 17.65 -0.88 2.64
C ALA A 51 18.61 -1.79 1.85
N MET A 52 18.11 -2.94 1.36
CA MET A 52 18.92 -3.95 0.68
C MET A 52 19.38 -3.53 -0.72
N TYR A 53 18.60 -2.72 -1.42
CA TYR A 53 18.92 -2.32 -2.79
C TYR A 53 19.84 -1.10 -2.84
N LYS A 54 20.94 -1.25 -3.58
CA LYS A 54 21.82 -0.15 -3.98
C LYS A 54 21.65 0.06 -5.48
N TYR A 55 21.47 1.31 -5.88
CA TYR A 55 21.25 1.68 -7.28
C TYR A 55 22.47 2.43 -7.83
N PRO A 56 22.84 2.23 -9.10
CA PRO A 56 23.87 3.03 -9.76
C PRO A 56 23.56 4.52 -9.71
N GLN A 57 24.61 5.36 -9.65
CA GLN A 57 24.46 6.81 -9.53
C GLN A 57 23.66 7.42 -10.68
N GLU A 58 23.88 6.94 -11.90
CA GLU A 58 23.13 7.36 -13.10
C GLU A 58 21.62 7.20 -12.96
N VAL A 59 21.16 6.11 -12.32
CA VAL A 59 19.74 5.82 -12.12
C VAL A 59 19.14 6.78 -11.10
N LEU A 60 19.89 7.11 -10.05
CA LEU A 60 19.52 8.10 -9.04
C LEU A 60 19.48 9.52 -9.64
N ASP A 61 20.38 9.84 -10.58
CA ASP A 61 20.37 11.12 -11.29
C ASP A 61 19.14 11.25 -12.18
N MET A 62 18.77 10.17 -12.89
CA MET A 62 17.53 10.12 -13.69
C MET A 62 16.29 10.32 -12.81
N GLN A 63 16.26 9.72 -11.61
CA GLN A 63 15.19 9.92 -10.64
C GLN A 63 15.07 11.39 -10.23
N ARG A 64 16.18 12.01 -9.79
CA ARG A 64 16.20 13.41 -9.36
C ARG A 64 15.78 14.35 -10.48
N ALA A 65 16.25 14.11 -11.69
CA ALA A 65 15.86 14.88 -12.87
C ALA A 65 14.36 14.75 -13.16
N ARG A 66 13.77 13.57 -12.97
CA ARG A 66 12.31 13.36 -13.09
C ARG A 66 11.54 14.11 -12.01
N GLU A 67 11.94 13.96 -10.75
CA GLU A 67 11.29 14.63 -9.60
C GLU A 67 11.33 16.16 -9.75
N GLY A 68 12.46 16.71 -10.19
CA GLY A 68 12.59 18.14 -10.50
C GLY A 68 11.67 18.62 -11.63
N ARG A 69 11.38 17.79 -12.64
CA ARG A 69 10.43 18.11 -13.71
C ARG A 69 8.98 18.01 -13.26
N GLU A 70 8.65 17.02 -12.43
CA GLU A 70 7.31 16.79 -11.91
C GLU A 70 6.92 17.80 -10.81
N GLY A 71 7.89 18.58 -10.31
CA GLY A 71 7.67 19.54 -9.21
C GLY A 71 7.48 18.85 -7.87
N ASP A 72 7.82 17.56 -7.77
CA ASP A 72 7.69 16.79 -6.55
C ASP A 72 8.95 16.98 -5.71
N THR A 73 8.87 17.93 -4.78
CA THR A 73 9.96 18.26 -3.85
C THR A 73 9.86 17.50 -2.53
N THR A 74 8.90 16.57 -2.41
CA THR A 74 8.65 15.87 -1.16
C THR A 74 9.66 14.74 -0.99
N GLU A 75 10.41 14.80 0.11
CA GLU A 75 11.29 13.70 0.51
C GLU A 75 10.49 12.42 0.74
N PHE A 76 10.92 11.31 0.13
CA PHE A 76 10.37 10.00 0.41
C PHE A 76 10.58 9.62 1.88
N ARG A 77 9.53 9.18 2.56
CA ARG A 77 9.59 8.71 3.96
C ARG A 77 8.86 7.38 4.11
N LEU A 78 9.52 6.43 4.78
CA LEU A 78 8.89 5.21 5.27
C LEU A 78 8.02 5.55 6.48
N VAL A 79 6.91 4.85 6.63
CA VAL A 79 5.99 4.98 7.78
C VAL A 79 6.16 3.81 8.74
N GLU A 80 5.59 3.92 9.93
CA GLU A 80 5.70 2.88 10.97
C GLU A 80 5.31 1.48 10.48
N SER A 81 4.23 1.39 9.67
CA SER A 81 3.77 0.12 9.11
C SER A 81 4.77 -0.55 8.18
N ASP A 82 5.73 0.19 7.62
CA ASP A 82 6.75 -0.36 6.73
C ASP A 82 7.80 -1.20 7.48
N ASN A 83 7.83 -1.12 8.83
CA ASN A 83 8.66 -1.96 9.69
C ASN A 83 7.95 -3.25 10.15
N LEU A 84 6.64 -3.36 9.91
CA LEU A 84 5.89 -4.57 10.20
C LEU A 84 6.06 -5.58 9.06
N PRO A 85 5.91 -6.89 9.32
CA PRO A 85 5.72 -7.86 8.25
C PRO A 85 4.57 -7.42 7.35
N ALA A 86 4.72 -7.54 6.03
CA ALA A 86 3.73 -7.12 5.05
C ALA A 86 2.35 -7.73 5.31
N GLY A 87 2.29 -8.98 5.77
CA GLY A 87 1.05 -9.64 6.16
C GLY A 87 0.36 -8.95 7.33
N GLU A 88 1.11 -8.53 8.35
CA GLU A 88 0.56 -7.79 9.48
C GLU A 88 0.10 -6.39 9.06
N ALA A 89 0.90 -5.67 8.25
CA ALA A 89 0.53 -4.35 7.76
C ALA A 89 -0.80 -4.39 6.96
N VAL A 90 -0.95 -5.39 6.08
CA VAL A 90 -2.18 -5.62 5.30
C VAL A 90 -3.35 -5.97 6.22
N LEU A 91 -3.16 -6.87 7.18
CA LEU A 91 -4.21 -7.22 8.15
C LEU A 91 -4.65 -5.98 8.94
N ASN A 92 -3.72 -5.22 9.50
CA ASN A 92 -3.99 -4.00 10.26
C ASN A 92 -4.79 -2.99 9.43
N PHE A 93 -4.43 -2.79 8.15
CA PHE A 93 -5.18 -1.94 7.24
C PHE A 93 -6.62 -2.43 7.02
N LYS A 94 -6.81 -3.74 6.78
CA LYS A 94 -8.13 -4.35 6.59
C LYS A 94 -9.00 -4.24 7.84
N LEU A 95 -8.45 -4.48 9.02
CA LEU A 95 -9.19 -4.39 10.28
C LEU A 95 -9.62 -2.96 10.58
N LYS A 96 -8.76 -1.96 10.33
CA LYS A 96 -9.13 -0.54 10.43
C LYS A 96 -10.23 -0.15 9.45
N ALA A 97 -10.21 -0.67 8.22
CA ALA A 97 -11.21 -0.37 7.20
C ALA A 97 -12.56 -1.04 7.46
N HIS A 98 -12.59 -2.17 8.17
CA HIS A 98 -13.79 -2.97 8.41
C HIS A 98 -14.03 -3.23 9.91
N PRO A 99 -14.52 -2.23 10.67
CA PRO A 99 -14.61 -2.33 12.14
C PRO A 99 -15.51 -3.45 12.63
N LEU A 100 -16.62 -3.76 11.94
CA LEU A 100 -17.52 -4.86 12.30
C LEU A 100 -16.85 -6.23 12.15
N VAL A 101 -16.04 -6.41 11.10
CA VAL A 101 -15.27 -7.65 10.90
C VAL A 101 -14.21 -7.78 11.99
N ALA A 102 -13.53 -6.68 12.31
CA ALA A 102 -12.56 -6.66 13.40
C ALA A 102 -13.21 -6.98 14.75
N TYR A 103 -14.37 -6.39 15.06
CA TYR A 103 -15.12 -6.62 16.29
C TYR A 103 -15.56 -8.08 16.45
N ARG A 104 -16.14 -8.67 15.39
CA ARG A 104 -16.72 -10.02 15.45
C ARG A 104 -15.68 -11.14 15.39
N PHE A 105 -14.66 -11.00 14.52
CA PHE A 105 -13.76 -12.12 14.20
C PHE A 105 -12.34 -11.94 14.78
N TYR A 106 -11.97 -10.72 15.19
CA TYR A 106 -10.65 -10.43 15.74
C TYR A 106 -10.75 -9.68 17.09
N PRO A 107 -11.51 -10.19 18.08
CA PRO A 107 -11.78 -9.48 19.32
C PRO A 107 -10.51 -9.15 20.12
N ALA A 108 -9.46 -9.98 20.01
CA ALA A 108 -8.18 -9.73 20.67
C ALA A 108 -7.39 -8.56 20.04
N LEU A 109 -7.55 -8.32 18.73
CA LEU A 109 -6.87 -7.23 18.02
C LEU A 109 -7.73 -5.97 17.91
N PHE A 110 -9.04 -6.08 18.10
CA PHE A 110 -9.98 -4.96 17.97
C PHE A 110 -9.61 -3.74 18.84
N PRO A 111 -9.28 -3.89 20.14
CA PRO A 111 -8.92 -2.74 20.99
C PRO A 111 -7.67 -1.99 20.52
N LYS A 112 -6.76 -2.64 19.76
CA LYS A 112 -5.57 -1.99 19.18
C LYS A 112 -5.95 -0.87 18.20
N PHE A 113 -7.09 -1.00 17.53
CA PHE A 113 -7.54 -0.05 16.49
C PHE A 113 -8.73 0.79 16.93
N PHE A 114 -9.55 0.26 17.85
CA PHE A 114 -10.79 0.87 18.31
C PHE A 114 -10.85 0.80 19.85
N PRO A 115 -9.98 1.55 20.55
CA PRO A 115 -9.90 1.49 22.01
C PRO A 115 -11.20 1.93 22.70
N ASP A 116 -11.91 2.88 22.08
CA ASP A 116 -13.18 3.42 22.58
C ASP A 116 -14.41 2.59 22.15
N GLY A 117 -14.20 1.42 21.56
CA GLY A 117 -15.27 0.57 21.03
C GLY A 117 -15.64 0.89 19.58
N LEU A 118 -16.77 0.33 19.12
CA LEU A 118 -17.21 0.49 17.73
C LEU A 118 -17.52 1.96 17.40
N PRO A 119 -17.09 2.46 16.21
CA PRO A 119 -17.49 3.78 15.76
C PRO A 119 -19.02 3.93 15.74
N ALA A 120 -19.54 5.09 16.15
CA ALA A 120 -20.97 5.33 16.36
C ALA A 120 -21.87 4.90 15.19
N LYS A 121 -21.41 5.07 13.94
CA LYS A 121 -22.12 4.65 12.73
C LYS A 121 -22.38 3.14 12.62
N TYR A 122 -21.69 2.31 13.41
CA TYR A 122 -21.83 0.86 13.44
C TYR A 122 -22.47 0.36 14.75
N ALA A 123 -22.69 1.23 15.74
CA ALA A 123 -23.22 0.84 17.04
C ALA A 123 -24.62 0.21 16.94
N SER A 124 -25.46 0.70 16.02
CA SER A 124 -26.81 0.17 15.77
C SER A 124 -26.84 -1.19 15.06
N MET A 125 -25.72 -1.67 14.52
CA MET A 125 -25.64 -2.92 13.75
C MET A 125 -25.23 -4.13 14.59
N VAL A 126 -25.02 -3.94 15.90
CA VAL A 126 -24.53 -4.97 16.83
C VAL A 126 -25.58 -5.28 17.91
N HIS A 127 -26.82 -4.85 17.68
CA HIS A 127 -28.00 -5.22 18.46
C HIS A 127 -28.77 -6.36 17.80
#